data_AF-A0A7S1S4G8-F1
#
_entry.id   AF-A0A7S1S4G8-F1
#
_cell.length_a   1.000
_cell.length_b   1.000
_cell.length_c   1.000
_cell.angle_alpha   90.00
_cell.angle_beta   90.00
_cell.angle_gamma   90.00
#
_symmetry.space_group_name_H-M   'P 1'
#
loop_
_entity.id
_entity.type
_entity.pdbx_description
1 polymer ?
#
loop_
_entity_poly.entity_id
_entity_poly.type
_entity_poly.pdbx_seq_one_letter_code
_entity_poly.pdbx_strand_id
1 'polypeptide(L)'
;PFFPGDMAQGSPICLMLSPTRELAIQTSKEIEVMTKASNLSNLVVYGGESMKLQQQKIAKGQVDILCATPGRLLDMIDCGKLSLSFVQTVVLDEADQMLEQGLEPICAEIML
;
A
#
# COMPACT_ATOMS: atom_id res chain seq x y z
N PRO A 1 -3.00 18.51 -9.13
CA PRO A 1 -2.17 17.82 -10.14
C PRO A 1 -2.29 16.30 -9.97
N PHE A 2 -3.31 15.74 -10.62
CA PHE A 2 -3.54 14.32 -10.78
C PHE A 2 -2.36 13.76 -11.60
N PHE A 3 -1.43 13.04 -10.96
CA PHE A 3 -0.31 12.44 -11.69
C PHE A 3 -0.81 11.20 -12.44
N PRO A 4 -0.69 11.16 -13.78
CA PRO A 4 -1.28 10.10 -14.58
C PRO A 4 -0.48 8.81 -14.42
N GLY A 5 -1.20 7.70 -14.25
CA GLY A 5 -0.71 6.35 -14.01
C GLY A 5 0.09 5.68 -15.13
N ASP A 6 0.74 6.43 -16.04
CA ASP A 6 1.54 5.85 -17.12
C ASP A 6 3.02 5.62 -16.74
N MET A 7 3.52 6.33 -15.71
CA MET A 7 4.92 6.22 -15.23
C MET A 7 5.05 5.54 -13.87
N ALA A 8 3.94 5.37 -13.14
CA ALA A 8 3.95 4.67 -11.86
C ALA A 8 4.28 3.19 -12.09
N GLN A 9 5.15 2.65 -11.24
CA GLN A 9 5.62 1.28 -11.38
C GLN A 9 4.63 0.27 -10.78
N GLY A 10 3.79 0.71 -9.83
CA GLY A 10 2.66 -0.06 -9.31
C GLY A 10 1.40 0.79 -9.18
N SER A 11 0.27 0.19 -9.52
CA SER A 11 -1.06 0.83 -9.54
C SER A 11 -2.11 -0.14 -9.02
N PRO A 12 -2.25 -0.30 -7.68
CA PRO A 12 -3.18 -1.26 -7.09
C PRO A 12 -4.64 -0.91 -7.36
N ILE A 13 -5.47 -1.96 -7.35
CA ILE A 13 -6.94 -1.84 -7.36
C ILE A 13 -7.53 -1.96 -5.94
N CYS A 14 -6.80 -2.59 -5.03
CA CYS A 14 -7.17 -2.76 -3.63
C CYS A 14 -6.04 -2.29 -2.71
N LEU A 15 -6.38 -1.43 -1.75
CA LEU A 15 -5.47 -0.91 -0.75
C LEU A 15 -5.90 -1.36 0.65
N MET A 16 -5.00 -2.04 1.36
CA MET A 16 -5.15 -2.40 2.77
C MET A 16 -4.20 -1.52 3.59
N LEU A 17 -4.74 -0.66 4.45
CA LEU A 17 -3.94 0.14 5.37
C LEU A 17 -3.98 -0.49 6.76
N SER A 18 -2.81 -0.71 7.35
CA SER A 18 -2.65 -1.16 8.74
C SER A 18 -1.74 -0.18 9.51
N PRO A 19 -1.97 0.05 10.81
CA PRO A 19 -1.21 1.02 11.60
C PRO A 19 0.24 0.61 11.82
N THR A 20 0.53 -0.70 11.84
CA THR A 20 1.86 -1.24 12.15
C THR A 20 2.42 -2.07 11.01
N ARG A 21 3.75 -2.20 11.02
CA ARG A 21 4.49 -3.07 10.09
C ARG A 21 4.05 -4.52 10.23
N GLU A 22 3.90 -4.97 11.47
CA GLU A 22 3.60 -6.36 11.81
C GLU A 22 2.24 -6.76 11.26
N LEU A 23 1.22 -5.92 11.46
CA LEU A 23 -0.12 -6.13 10.90
C LEU A 23 -0.11 -6.11 9.37
N ALA A 24 0.53 -5.12 8.74
CA ALA A 24 0.63 -5.05 7.29
C ALA A 24 1.26 -6.32 6.67
N ILE A 25 2.30 -6.88 7.33
CA ILE A 25 2.94 -8.14 6.92
C ILE A 25 2.00 -9.33 7.11
N GLN A 26 1.27 -9.39 8.22
CA GLN A 26 0.32 -10.48 8.50
C GLN A 26 -0.81 -10.49 7.47
N THR A 27 -1.47 -9.35 7.26
CA THR A 27 -2.52 -9.17 6.24
C THR A 27 -2.02 -9.54 4.85
N SER A 28 -0.81 -9.12 4.48
CA SER A 28 -0.19 -9.50 3.21
C SER A 28 0.01 -11.01 3.06
N LYS A 29 0.40 -11.73 4.12
CA LYS A 29 0.58 -13.19 4.06
C LYS A 29 -0.75 -13.91 3.90
N GLU A 30 -1.80 -13.44 4.57
CA GLU A 30 -3.14 -14.00 4.43
C GLU A 30 -3.68 -13.81 3.03
N ILE A 31 -3.50 -12.61 2.47
CA ILE A 31 -3.88 -12.31 1.07
C ILE A 31 -3.13 -13.22 0.11
N GLU A 32 -1.83 -13.42 0.28
CA GLU A 32 -1.04 -14.34 -0.57
C GLU A 32 -1.58 -15.78 -0.54
N VAL A 33 -2.06 -16.26 0.61
CA VAL A 33 -2.72 -17.57 0.71
C VAL A 33 -4.05 -17.58 -0.04
N MET A 34 -4.86 -16.54 0.10
CA MET A 34 -6.17 -16.43 -0.56
C MET A 34 -6.05 -16.27 -2.09
N THR A 35 -5.04 -15.55 -2.57
CA THR A 35 -4.83 -15.28 -3.99
C THR A 35 -4.01 -16.35 -4.72
N LYS A 36 -3.53 -17.38 -4.01
CA LYS A 36 -2.63 -18.43 -4.56
C LYS A 36 -3.14 -19.12 -5.82
N ALA A 37 -4.46 -19.25 -5.98
CA ALA A 37 -5.10 -19.88 -7.15
C ALA A 37 -5.65 -18.86 -8.18
N SER A 38 -5.30 -17.58 -8.01
CA SER A 38 -5.71 -16.47 -8.88
C SER A 38 -4.51 -15.85 -9.60
N ASN A 39 -4.78 -14.93 -10.52
CA ASN A 39 -3.74 -14.13 -11.18
C ASN A 39 -3.47 -12.80 -10.45
N LEU A 40 -4.02 -12.61 -9.24
CA LEU A 40 -3.86 -11.38 -8.47
C LEU A 40 -2.50 -11.38 -7.78
N SER A 41 -1.73 -10.30 -7.97
CA SER A 41 -0.49 -10.07 -7.26
C SER A 41 -0.73 -9.27 -5.97
N ASN A 42 0.13 -9.50 -4.99
CA ASN A 42 0.11 -8.81 -3.71
C ASN A 42 1.50 -8.28 -3.36
N LEU A 43 1.56 -7.09 -2.78
CA LEU A 43 2.79 -6.48 -2.27
C LEU A 43 2.53 -5.81 -0.92
N VAL A 44 3.56 -5.77 -0.08
CA VAL A 44 3.53 -5.03 1.18
C VAL A 44 4.62 -3.95 1.25
N VAL A 45 4.27 -2.76 1.72
CA VAL A 45 5.20 -1.63 1.96
C VAL A 45 5.03 -1.06 3.38
N TYR A 46 6.13 -0.89 4.10
CA TYR A 46 6.10 -0.36 5.46
C TYR A 46 7.41 0.32 5.88
N GLY A 47 7.34 1.15 6.92
CA GLY A 47 8.50 1.79 7.56
C GLY A 47 9.50 0.80 8.15
N GLY A 48 10.77 1.20 8.27
CA GLY A 48 11.82 0.37 8.89
C GLY A 48 12.48 -0.68 7.99
N GLU A 49 12.03 -0.85 6.73
CA GLU A 49 12.77 -1.56 5.68
C GLU A 49 13.32 -0.58 4.63
N SER A 50 14.40 -0.97 3.96
CA SER A 50 15.06 -0.18 2.90
C SER A 50 14.07 0.27 1.83
N MET A 51 13.98 1.59 1.65
CA MET A 51 13.17 2.23 0.61
C MET A 51 13.52 1.67 -0.78
N LYS A 52 14.82 1.58 -1.10
CA LYS A 52 15.32 1.06 -2.37
C LYS A 52 14.87 -0.38 -2.63
N LEU A 53 14.85 -1.22 -1.59
CA LEU A 53 14.42 -2.62 -1.74
C LEU A 53 12.92 -2.70 -2.06
N GLN A 54 12.09 -1.90 -1.39
CA GLN A 54 10.65 -1.86 -1.68
C GLN A 54 10.38 -1.27 -3.06
N GLN A 55 11.09 -0.21 -3.47
CA GLN A 55 11.01 0.32 -4.84
C GLN A 55 11.37 -0.73 -5.90
N GLN A 56 12.40 -1.54 -5.65
CA GLN A 56 12.75 -2.65 -6.53
C GLN A 56 11.67 -3.73 -6.59
N LYS A 57 10.98 -4.01 -5.47
CA LYS A 57 9.84 -4.95 -5.46
C LYS A 57 8.67 -4.40 -6.30
N ILE A 58 8.34 -3.12 -6.16
CA ILE A 58 7.32 -2.44 -6.97
C ILE A 58 7.68 -2.50 -8.46
N ALA A 59 8.94 -2.23 -8.82
CA ALA A 59 9.37 -2.21 -10.22
C ALA A 59 9.42 -3.60 -10.90
N LYS A 60 9.32 -4.71 -10.15
CA LYS A 60 9.47 -6.07 -10.70
C LYS A 60 8.22 -6.61 -11.37
N GLY A 61 7.04 -6.03 -11.12
CA GLY A 61 5.82 -6.57 -11.71
C GLY A 61 4.56 -5.86 -11.25
N GLN A 62 3.43 -6.43 -11.66
CA GLN A 62 2.08 -5.96 -11.33
C GLN A 62 1.87 -5.95 -9.81
N VAL A 63 1.12 -4.96 -9.32
CA VAL A 63 0.67 -4.85 -7.93
C VAL A 63 -0.84 -4.66 -7.98
N ASP A 64 -1.63 -5.71 -7.76
CA ASP A 64 -3.10 -5.62 -7.74
C ASP A 64 -3.62 -5.25 -6.35
N ILE A 65 -3.04 -5.88 -5.33
CA ILE A 65 -3.36 -5.66 -3.92
C ILE A 65 -2.12 -5.12 -3.21
N LEU A 66 -2.29 -4.01 -2.49
CA LEU A 66 -1.23 -3.38 -1.73
C LEU A 66 -1.59 -3.33 -0.24
N CYS A 67 -0.79 -4.00 0.59
CA CYS A 67 -0.80 -3.79 2.03
C CYS A 67 0.23 -2.71 2.42
N ALA A 68 -0.17 -1.74 3.24
CA ALA A 68 0.73 -0.65 3.58
C ALA A 68 0.53 -0.07 4.97
N THR A 69 1.62 0.46 5.55
CA THR A 69 1.51 1.47 6.62
C THR A 69 1.39 2.86 5.99
N PRO A 70 0.52 3.77 6.50
CA PRO A 70 0.23 5.07 5.87
C PRO A 70 1.48 5.90 5.52
N GLY A 71 2.42 6.04 6.45
CA GLY A 71 3.65 6.82 6.23
C GLY A 71 4.47 6.36 5.03
N ARG A 72 4.73 5.05 4.94
CA ARG A 72 5.50 4.49 3.81
C ARG A 72 4.74 4.55 2.49
N LEU A 73 3.41 4.44 2.52
CA LEU A 73 2.62 4.59 1.31
C LEU A 73 2.77 6.00 0.73
N LEU A 74 2.64 7.02 1.58
CA LEU A 74 2.80 8.41 1.18
C LEU A 74 4.19 8.65 0.58
N ASP A 75 5.26 8.17 1.24
CA ASP A 75 6.62 8.26 0.69
C ASP A 75 6.73 7.68 -0.73
N MET A 76 6.04 6.56 -1.00
CA MET A 76 6.07 5.87 -2.29
C MET A 76 5.25 6.59 -3.37
N ILE A 77 4.17 7.26 -2.98
CA ILE A 77 3.37 8.12 -3.87
C ILE A 77 4.16 9.38 -4.22
N ASP A 78 4.77 10.03 -3.22
CA ASP A 78 5.54 11.26 -3.40
C ASP A 78 6.76 11.07 -4.31
N CYS A 79 7.42 9.91 -4.23
CA CYS A 79 8.51 9.57 -5.15
C CYS A 79 8.05 9.00 -6.51
N GLY A 80 6.74 8.99 -6.79
CA GLY A 80 6.14 8.57 -8.04
C GLY A 80 6.24 7.08 -8.33
N LYS A 81 6.41 6.25 -7.28
CA LYS A 81 6.58 4.80 -7.42
C LYS A 81 5.26 4.05 -7.41
N LEU A 82 4.30 4.56 -6.64
CA LEU A 82 2.93 4.07 -6.62
C LEU A 82 1.96 5.15 -7.08
N SER A 83 0.88 4.72 -7.73
CA SER A 83 -0.28 5.57 -8.01
C SER A 83 -1.54 4.91 -7.46
N LEU A 84 -2.38 5.69 -6.79
CA LEU A 84 -3.68 5.23 -6.30
C LEU A 84 -4.82 5.47 -7.30
N SER A 85 -4.51 5.91 -8.53
CA SER A 85 -5.51 6.29 -9.55
C SER A 85 -6.47 5.15 -9.93
N PHE A 86 -6.09 3.89 -9.69
CA PHE A 86 -6.89 2.71 -10.00
C PHE A 86 -7.50 2.03 -8.77
N VAL A 87 -7.26 2.56 -7.57
CA VAL A 87 -7.79 1.99 -6.33
C VAL A 87 -9.31 2.15 -6.32
N GLN A 88 -10.02 1.04 -6.18
CA GLN A 88 -11.48 0.98 -6.09
C GLN A 88 -11.94 0.60 -4.68
N THR A 89 -11.06 -0.07 -3.93
CA THR A 89 -11.35 -0.56 -2.58
C THR A 89 -10.24 -0.14 -1.63
N VAL A 90 -10.63 0.48 -0.52
CA VAL A 90 -9.75 0.80 0.61
C VAL A 90 -10.28 0.11 1.85
N VAL A 91 -9.40 -0.57 2.58
CA VAL A 91 -9.68 -1.19 3.87
C VAL A 91 -8.78 -0.57 4.92
N LEU A 92 -9.37 -0.15 6.03
CA LEU A 92 -8.66 0.30 7.23
C LEU A 92 -8.71 -0.82 8.27
N ASP A 93 -7.55 -1.36 8.58
CA ASP A 93 -7.34 -2.37 9.61
C ASP A 93 -6.94 -1.68 10.92
N GLU A 94 -7.55 -2.05 12.06
CA GLU A 94 -7.31 -1.43 13.38
C GLU A 94 -7.37 0.11 13.33
N ALA A 95 -8.48 0.65 12.78
CA ALA A 95 -8.64 2.09 12.52
C ALA A 95 -8.66 2.93 13.81
N ASP A 96 -9.14 2.39 14.91
CA ASP A 96 -9.06 3.00 16.24
C ASP A 96 -7.60 3.19 16.68
N GLN A 97 -6.75 2.18 16.49
CA GLN A 97 -5.31 2.30 16.74
C GLN A 97 -4.66 3.34 15.82
N MET A 98 -5.09 3.48 14.57
CA MET A 98 -4.62 4.56 13.69
C MET A 98 -4.94 5.94 14.26
N LEU A 99 -6.13 6.13 14.84
CA LEU A 99 -6.52 7.38 15.49
C LEU A 99 -5.67 7.63 16.75
N GLU A 100 -5.46 6.62 17.59
CA GLU A 100 -4.63 6.72 18.80
C GLU A 100 -3.17 7.12 18.50
N GLN A 101 -2.63 6.63 17.38
CA GLN A 101 -1.27 6.97 16.92
C GLN A 101 -1.20 8.30 16.16
N GLY A 102 -2.34 8.98 15.95
CA GLY A 102 -2.39 10.25 15.23
C GLY A 102 -2.20 10.11 13.71
N LEU A 103 -2.54 8.96 13.13
CA LEU A 103 -2.43 8.70 11.69
C LEU A 103 -3.64 9.22 10.88
N GLU A 104 -4.66 9.78 11.53
CA GLU A 104 -5.84 10.35 10.87
C GLU A 104 -5.49 11.31 9.71
N PRO A 105 -4.58 12.30 9.89
CA PRO A 105 -4.33 13.28 8.82
C PRO A 105 -3.71 12.65 7.58
N ILE A 106 -2.79 11.70 7.76
CA ILE A 106 -2.13 11.02 6.63
C ILE A 106 -3.08 10.04 5.94
N CYS A 107 -3.95 9.35 6.69
CA CYS A 107 -4.98 8.51 6.10
C CYS A 107 -5.98 9.33 5.28
N ALA A 108 -6.36 10.52 5.77
CA ALA A 108 -7.21 11.44 5.03
C ALA A 108 -6.55 11.91 3.72
N GLU A 109 -5.26 12.27 3.76
CA GLU A 109 -4.50 12.66 2.57
C GLU A 109 -4.44 11.56 1.51
N ILE A 110 -4.26 10.30 1.93
CA ILE A 110 -4.23 9.12 1.03
C ILE A 110 -5.59 8.89 0.32
N MET A 111 -6.70 9.30 0.94
CA MET A 111 -8.05 9.04 0.43
C MET A 111 -8.64 10.16 -0.45
N LEU A 112 -7.96 11.30 -0.54
CA LEU A 112 -8.39 12.48 -1.31
C LEU A 112 -7.83 12.48 -2.74
#